data_AF-E6V5M7-F1
#
_entry.id   AF-E6V5M7-F1
#
_cell.length_a   1.000
_cell.length_b   1.000
_cell.length_c   1.000
_cell.angle_alpha   90.00
_cell.angle_beta   90.00
_cell.angle_gamma   90.00
#
_symmetry.space_group_name_H-M   'P 1'
#
loop_
_entity.id
_entity.type
_entity.pdbx_description
1 polymer ?
#
loop_
_entity_poly.entity_id
_entity_poly.type
_entity_poly.pdbx_seq_one_letter_code
_entity_poly.pdbx_strand_id
1 'polypeptide(L)'
;MAKNSNASTGAVCSCASSSVPTAQFKPFEWVQIERLDPSQQRHAAFLNDARDVVQGAQTLAQLLNWDEDRRDAASSEASADSAPLFDACQRDALHRLLAVSLGLLHARIEGECEALTP
;
A
#
# COMPACT_ATOMS: atom_id res chain seq x y z
N MET A 1 -20.39 -61.74 -33.18
CA MET A 1 -19.84 -61.37 -31.85
C MET A 1 -18.96 -60.16 -32.07
N ALA A 2 -19.10 -59.00 -31.43
CA ALA A 2 -20.00 -58.52 -30.38
C ALA A 2 -20.24 -57.01 -30.60
N LYS A 3 -21.35 -56.51 -30.04
CA LYS A 3 -21.64 -55.09 -29.75
C LYS A 3 -20.44 -54.44 -29.02
N ASN A 4 -20.23 -53.13 -29.10
CA ASN A 4 -20.78 -52.21 -28.09
C ASN A 4 -20.74 -50.74 -28.54
N SER A 5 -21.89 -50.09 -28.33
CA SER A 5 -22.05 -48.64 -28.17
C SER A 5 -21.25 -48.10 -26.99
N ASN A 6 -20.87 -46.82 -27.04
CA ASN A 6 -21.31 -45.86 -26.01
C ASN A 6 -21.10 -44.41 -26.44
N ALA A 7 -22.21 -43.67 -26.41
CA ALA A 7 -22.23 -42.23 -26.28
C ALA A 7 -21.74 -41.83 -24.89
N SER A 8 -21.03 -40.72 -24.77
CA SER A 8 -21.17 -39.86 -23.59
C SER A 8 -20.73 -38.44 -23.92
N THR A 9 -21.74 -37.58 -23.99
CA THR A 9 -21.72 -36.15 -23.71
C THR A 9 -21.07 -35.91 -22.35
N GLY A 10 -19.75 -35.68 -22.35
CA GLY A 10 -19.03 -35.17 -21.20
C GLY A 10 -18.95 -33.65 -21.32
N ALA A 11 -19.82 -32.96 -20.59
CA ALA A 11 -19.89 -31.51 -20.54
C ALA A 11 -18.51 -30.87 -20.46
N VAL A 12 -18.31 -29.83 -21.28
CA VAL A 12 -17.35 -28.77 -21.03
C VAL A 12 -17.76 -28.15 -19.70
N CYS A 13 -17.35 -28.76 -18.61
CA CYS A 13 -17.35 -28.12 -17.30
C CYS A 13 -16.13 -27.22 -17.32
N SER A 14 -16.27 -26.09 -18.01
CA SER A 14 -15.52 -24.89 -17.65
C SER A 14 -15.94 -24.55 -16.23
N CYS A 15 -15.35 -25.25 -15.26
CA CYS A 15 -14.93 -24.60 -14.04
C CYS A 15 -13.89 -23.58 -14.49
N ALA A 16 -14.38 -22.47 -15.07
CA ALA A 16 -13.79 -21.19 -14.82
C ALA A 16 -13.90 -21.04 -13.31
N SER A 17 -12.91 -21.63 -12.63
CA SER A 17 -12.39 -21.06 -11.41
C SER A 17 -12.09 -19.65 -11.85
N SER A 18 -13.03 -18.75 -11.62
CA SER A 18 -12.81 -17.33 -11.78
C SER A 18 -11.58 -17.10 -10.92
N SER A 19 -10.41 -17.06 -11.54
CA SER A 19 -9.18 -16.67 -10.90
C SER A 19 -9.43 -15.21 -10.63
N VAL A 20 -10.15 -14.93 -9.54
CA VAL A 20 -10.34 -13.60 -9.02
C VAL A 20 -8.92 -13.12 -8.88
N PRO A 21 -8.49 -12.13 -9.68
CA PRO A 21 -7.15 -11.63 -9.54
C PRO A 21 -7.09 -11.15 -8.10
N THR A 22 -6.32 -11.83 -7.26
CA THR A 22 -6.03 -11.35 -5.92
C THR A 22 -5.38 -10.01 -6.16
N ALA A 23 -6.12 -8.92 -5.94
CA ALA A 23 -5.61 -7.58 -6.13
C ALA A 23 -4.44 -7.42 -5.14
N GLN A 24 -3.23 -7.58 -5.64
CA GLN A 24 -2.03 -7.43 -4.83
C GLN A 24 -1.82 -5.95 -4.61
N PHE A 25 -1.55 -5.55 -3.37
CA PHE A 25 -1.11 -4.20 -3.08
C PHE A 25 0.19 -3.93 -3.84
N LYS A 26 0.16 -2.97 -4.75
CA LYS A 26 1.31 -2.52 -5.53
C LYS A 26 1.61 -1.07 -5.14
N PRO A 27 2.66 -0.82 -4.34
CA PRO A 27 2.95 0.51 -3.78
C PRO A 27 3.19 1.62 -4.82
N PHE A 28 3.33 1.29 -6.10
CA PHE A 28 3.67 2.24 -7.16
C PHE A 28 2.65 2.26 -8.30
N GLU A 29 1.63 1.41 -8.26
CA GLU A 29 0.60 1.33 -9.30
C GLU A 29 -0.64 2.11 -8.86
N TRP A 30 -1.26 2.85 -9.77
CA TRP A 30 -2.54 3.51 -9.51
C TRP A 30 -3.66 2.61 -9.99
N VAL A 31 -4.63 2.32 -9.12
CA VAL A 31 -5.80 1.53 -9.50
C VAL A 31 -6.83 2.48 -10.09
N GLN A 32 -7.13 2.32 -11.39
CA GLN A 32 -8.21 3.05 -12.06
C GLN A 32 -9.56 2.58 -11.49
N ILE A 33 -10.37 3.53 -11.03
CA ILE A 33 -11.62 3.26 -10.31
C ILE A 33 -12.81 3.23 -11.29
N GLU A 34 -12.66 3.85 -12.46
CA GLU A 34 -13.70 3.97 -13.47
C GLU A 34 -14.17 2.59 -13.93
N ARG A 35 -15.49 2.39 -13.94
CA ARG A 35 -16.17 1.17 -14.43
C ARG A 35 -16.03 -0.07 -13.53
N LEU A 36 -15.47 0.06 -12.32
CA LEU A 36 -15.49 -1.02 -11.33
C LEU A 36 -16.86 -1.15 -10.65
N ASP A 37 -17.18 -2.34 -10.15
CA ASP A 37 -18.36 -2.55 -9.30
C ASP A 37 -18.22 -1.79 -7.95
N PRO A 38 -19.31 -1.42 -7.26
CA PRO A 38 -19.24 -0.62 -6.03
C PRO A 38 -18.38 -1.21 -4.90
N SER A 39 -18.27 -2.54 -4.81
CA SER A 39 -17.36 -3.21 -3.86
C SER A 39 -15.90 -3.08 -4.29
N GLN A 40 -15.62 -3.24 -5.58
CA GLN A 40 -14.29 -3.09 -6.16
C GLN A 40 -13.81 -1.64 -6.14
N GLN A 41 -14.71 -0.66 -6.31
CA GLN A 41 -14.39 0.76 -6.18
C GLN A 41 -13.90 1.11 -4.77
N ARG A 42 -14.59 0.61 -3.73
CA ARG A 42 -14.18 0.83 -2.33
C ARG A 42 -12.80 0.22 -2.05
N HIS A 43 -12.57 -0.99 -2.54
CA HIS A 43 -11.28 -1.65 -2.40
C HIS A 43 -10.17 -0.90 -3.17
N ALA A 44 -10.42 -0.47 -4.39
CA ALA A 44 -9.46 0.32 -5.18
C ALA A 44 -9.13 1.67 -4.51
N ALA A 45 -10.14 2.37 -3.98
CA ALA A 45 -9.94 3.60 -3.23
C ALA A 45 -9.08 3.36 -1.98
N PHE A 46 -9.33 2.29 -1.23
CA PHE A 46 -8.49 1.90 -0.10
C PHE A 46 -7.03 1.63 -0.53
N LEU A 47 -6.80 0.89 -1.60
CA LEU A 47 -5.44 0.59 -2.08
C LEU A 47 -4.70 1.86 -2.52
N ASN A 48 -5.38 2.80 -3.17
CA ASN A 48 -4.81 4.09 -3.55
C ASN A 48 -4.49 4.95 -2.31
N ASP A 49 -5.39 5.04 -1.33
CA ASP A 49 -5.13 5.72 -0.05
C ASP A 49 -3.91 5.11 0.66
N ALA A 50 -3.84 3.78 0.72
CA ALA A 50 -2.75 3.04 1.36
C ALA A 50 -1.42 3.33 0.67
N ARG A 51 -1.41 3.38 -0.66
CA ARG A 51 -0.25 3.76 -1.46
C ARG A 51 0.19 5.19 -1.11
N ASP A 52 -0.72 6.15 -1.10
CA ASP A 52 -0.38 7.56 -0.85
C ASP A 52 0.20 7.76 0.56
N VAL A 53 -0.34 7.06 1.56
CA VAL A 53 0.20 7.08 2.93
C VAL A 53 1.62 6.48 2.97
N VAL A 54 1.86 5.34 2.32
CA VAL A 54 3.19 4.71 2.28
C VAL A 54 4.20 5.60 1.56
N GLN A 55 3.84 6.15 0.39
CA GLN A 55 4.72 7.02 -0.38
C GLN A 55 5.03 8.31 0.39
N GLY A 56 4.00 8.95 0.95
CA GLY A 56 4.17 10.16 1.77
C GLY A 56 5.04 9.92 3.00
N ALA A 57 4.84 8.79 3.70
CA ALA A 57 5.65 8.40 4.85
C ALA A 57 7.11 8.17 4.47
N GLN A 58 7.38 7.49 3.35
CA GLN A 58 8.72 7.28 2.84
C GLN A 58 9.41 8.61 2.49
N THR A 59 8.73 9.51 1.79
CA THR A 59 9.28 10.83 1.43
C THR A 59 9.60 11.66 2.67
N LEU A 60 8.69 11.67 3.66
CA LEU A 60 8.92 12.41 4.90
C LEU A 60 10.07 11.81 5.72
N ALA A 61 10.19 10.49 5.80
CA ALA A 61 11.32 9.83 6.46
C ALA A 61 12.66 10.17 5.79
N GLN A 62 12.71 10.19 4.46
CA GLN A 62 13.90 10.61 3.71
C GLN A 62 14.27 12.07 3.99
N LEU A 63 13.27 12.97 4.05
CA LEU A 63 13.49 14.38 4.37
C LEU A 63 14.05 14.57 5.79
N LEU A 64 13.52 13.82 6.77
CA LEU A 64 13.99 13.87 8.16
C LEU A 64 15.41 13.35 8.30
N ASN A 65 15.75 12.26 7.60
CA ASN A 65 17.12 11.73 7.58
C ASN A 65 18.09 12.73 6.95
N TRP A 66 17.71 13.33 5.82
CA TRP A 66 18.52 14.35 5.16
C TRP A 66 18.72 15.60 6.05
N ASP A 67 17.71 16.02 6.81
CA ASP A 67 17.83 17.13 7.76
C ASP A 67 18.77 16.80 8.93
N GLU A 68 18.73 15.55 9.41
CA GLU A 68 19.65 15.03 10.42
C GLU A 68 21.10 15.04 9.92
N ASP A 69 21.36 14.53 8.71
CA ASP A 69 22.69 14.55 8.09
C ASP A 69 23.24 15.99 7.97
N ARG A 70 22.37 16.96 7.64
CA ARG A 70 22.75 18.39 7.57
C ARG A 70 23.11 18.97 8.93
N ARG A 71 22.32 18.67 9.96
CA ARG A 71 22.56 19.14 11.33
C ARG A 71 23.90 18.60 11.86
N ASP A 72 24.19 17.34 11.57
CA ASP A 72 25.42 16.70 12.02
C ASP A 72 26.64 17.29 11.30
N ALA A 73 26.52 17.58 10.00
CA ALA A 73 27.53 18.33 9.25
C ALA A 73 27.72 19.77 9.77
N ALA A 74 26.64 20.48 10.11
CA ALA A 74 26.67 21.82 10.71
C ALA A 74 27.39 21.87 12.06
N SER A 75 27.26 20.79 12.84
CA SER A 75 27.90 20.67 14.14
C SER A 75 29.41 20.44 14.00
N SER A 76 29.85 19.90 12.85
CA SER A 76 31.25 19.64 12.54
C SER A 76 31.95 20.82 11.84
N GLU A 77 31.23 21.59 11.02
CA GLU A 77 31.77 22.74 10.30
C GLU A 77 31.05 24.02 10.72
N ALA A 78 31.80 25.05 11.14
CA ALA A 78 31.28 26.38 11.51
C ALA A 78 30.77 27.18 10.29
N SER A 79 29.98 26.54 9.43
CA SER A 79 29.36 27.05 8.22
C SER A 79 27.92 27.46 8.51
N ALA A 80 27.57 28.69 8.13
CA ALA A 80 26.23 29.26 8.32
C ALA A 80 25.15 28.64 7.38
N ASP A 81 25.55 27.89 6.34
CA ASP A 81 24.62 27.29 5.35
C ASP A 81 24.00 25.96 5.81
N SER A 82 24.42 25.45 6.97
CA SER A 82 24.05 24.12 7.48
C SER A 82 22.96 24.15 8.54
N ALA A 83 22.25 25.27 8.72
CA ALA A 83 21.15 25.34 9.68
C ALA A 83 20.12 24.22 9.40
N PRO A 84 19.66 23.50 10.46
CA PRO A 84 18.63 22.48 10.31
C PRO A 84 17.33 23.13 9.81
N LEU A 85 16.66 22.45 8.90
CA LEU A 85 15.36 22.83 8.36
C LEU A 85 14.28 22.74 9.43
N PHE A 86 14.37 21.73 10.31
CA PHE A 86 13.43 21.52 11.40
C PHE A 86 14.06 21.70 12.78
N ASP A 87 13.34 22.40 13.65
CA ASP A 87 13.67 22.38 15.07
C ASP A 87 13.33 21.03 15.72
N ALA A 88 13.74 20.85 16.98
CA ALA A 88 13.51 19.61 17.71
C ALA A 88 12.01 19.28 17.88
N CYS A 89 11.17 20.29 18.16
CA CYS A 89 9.74 20.11 18.37
C CYS A 89 9.03 19.69 17.07
N GLN A 90 9.38 20.33 15.95
CA GLN A 90 8.89 20.00 14.62
C GLN A 90 9.29 18.58 14.23
N ARG A 91 10.55 18.20 14.45
CA ARG A 91 11.04 16.84 14.16
C ARG A 91 10.28 15.79 14.96
N ASP A 92 10.10 16.01 16.26
CA ASP A 92 9.34 15.11 17.14
C ASP A 92 7.86 15.04 16.75
N ALA A 93 7.27 16.14 16.29
CA ALA A 93 5.91 16.15 15.76
C ALA A 93 5.80 15.35 14.46
N LEU A 94 6.76 15.49 13.55
CA LEU A 94 6.80 14.77 12.27
C LEU A 94 7.05 13.26 12.47
N HIS A 95 7.93 12.86 13.40
CA HIS A 95 8.10 11.46 13.77
C HIS A 95 6.82 10.85 14.37
N ARG A 96 6.12 11.60 15.24
CA ARG A 96 4.82 11.15 15.75
C ARG A 96 3.76 11.05 14.67
N LEU A 97 3.72 12.03 13.75
CA LEU A 97 2.81 11.99 12.61
C LEU A 97 3.05 10.76 11.75
N LEU A 98 4.32 10.42 11.46
CA LEU A 98 4.70 9.20 10.73
C LEU A 98 4.19 7.95 11.45
N ALA A 99 4.51 7.82 12.74
CA ALA A 99 4.10 6.67 13.54
C ALA A 99 2.58 6.51 13.56
N VAL A 100 1.83 7.60 13.77
CA VAL A 100 0.36 7.59 13.78
C VAL A 100 -0.20 7.24 12.41
N SER A 101 0.31 7.85 11.33
CA SER A 101 -0.20 7.61 9.97
C SER A 101 0.00 6.16 9.54
N LEU A 102 1.18 5.60 9.82
CA LEU A 102 1.48 4.19 9.54
C LEU A 102 0.69 3.24 10.44
N GLY A 103 0.51 3.58 11.72
CA GLY A 103 -0.31 2.79 12.65
C GLY A 103 -1.79 2.75 12.25
N LEU A 104 -2.35 3.89 11.81
CA LEU A 104 -3.72 3.96 11.28
C LEU A 104 -3.89 3.16 10.00
N LEU A 105 -2.92 3.23 9.08
CA LEU A 105 -2.93 2.42 7.88
C LEU A 105 -2.88 0.92 8.22
N HIS A 106 -2.01 0.54 9.15
CA HIS A 106 -1.89 -0.84 9.60
C HIS A 106 -3.21 -1.38 10.16
N ALA A 107 -3.85 -0.65 11.07
CA ALA A 107 -5.16 -1.04 11.61
C ALA A 107 -6.24 -1.17 10.52
N ARG A 108 -6.21 -0.31 9.49
CA ARG A 108 -7.14 -0.38 8.36
C ARG A 108 -6.86 -1.61 7.48
N ILE A 109 -5.59 -1.96 7.26
CA ILE A 109 -5.20 -3.21 6.57
C ILE A 109 -5.72 -4.43 7.35
N GLU A 110 -5.55 -4.46 8.67
CA GLU A 110 -6.05 -5.56 9.50
C GLU A 110 -7.57 -5.72 9.37
N GLY A 111 -8.33 -4.63 9.44
CA GLY A 111 -9.78 -4.66 9.24
C GLY A 111 -10.21 -5.16 7.85
N GLU A 112 -9.49 -4.78 6.80
CA GLU A 112 -9.75 -5.30 5.44
C GLU A 112 -9.39 -6.79 5.32
N CYS A 113 -8.34 -7.26 6.00
CA CYS A 113 -7.98 -8.68 6.05
C CYS A 113 -9.02 -9.52 6.80
N GLU A 114 -9.50 -9.05 7.95
CA GLU A 114 -10.56 -9.72 8.72
C GLU A 114 -11.86 -9.84 7.90
N ALA A 115 -12.21 -8.82 7.11
CA ALA A 115 -13.37 -8.84 6.24
C ALA A 115 -13.26 -9.88 5.09
N LEU A 116 -12.06 -10.34 4.77
CA LEU A 116 -11.78 -11.35 3.73
C LEU A 116 -11.73 -12.79 4.28
N THR A 117 -11.65 -12.97 5.60
CA THR A 117 -11.71 -14.30 6.24
C THR A 117 -13.16 -14.70 6.53
N PRO A 118 -13.68 -15.79 5.91
CA PRO A 118 -15.07 -16.24 6.08
C PRO A 118 -15.36 -16.89 7.43
#